data_AF-A0A0F8XFP6-F1
#
_entry.id   AF-A0A0F8XFP6-F1
#
_cell.length_a   1.000
_cell.length_b   1.000
_cell.length_c   1.000
_cell.angle_alpha   90.00
_cell.angle_beta   90.00
_cell.angle_gamma   90.00
#
_symmetry.space_group_name_H-M   'P 1'
#
loop_
_entity.id
_entity.type
_entity.pdbx_description
1 polymer ?
#
loop_
_entity_poly.entity_id
_entity_poly.type
_entity_poly.pdbx_seq_one_letter_code
_entity_poly.pdbx_strand_id
1 'polypeptide(L)' 'MSIEQIDVVDAFVEIVRKDTGFPMARMVQVLEAFALKLGMDVRELSHIIGERDAELYGDGGAEYAEEALEGAKD' A
#
# COMPACT_ATOMS: atom_id res chain seq x y z
N MET A 1 2.55 -18.29 16.77
CA MET A 1 2.38 -16.87 16.41
C MET A 1 1.25 -16.78 15.41
N SER A 2 0.28 -15.91 15.66
CA SER A 2 -0.64 -15.43 14.63
C SER A 2 -0.04 -14.17 14.00
N ILE A 3 -0.23 -14.01 12.70
CA ILE A 3 0.08 -12.77 11.99
C ILE A 3 -1.14 -11.86 12.15
N GLU A 4 -0.94 -10.63 12.59
CA GLU A 4 -1.97 -9.61 12.66
C GLU A 4 -2.11 -8.88 11.32
N GLN A 5 -3.26 -8.24 11.10
CA GLN A 5 -3.50 -7.47 9.87
C GLN A 5 -2.44 -6.37 9.69
N ILE A 6 -1.98 -5.77 10.79
CA ILE A 6 -0.94 -4.73 10.78
C ILE A 6 0.41 -5.28 10.33
N ASP A 7 0.76 -6.52 10.67
CA ASP A 7 2.02 -7.14 10.26
C ASP A 7 2.09 -7.32 8.72
N VAL A 8 0.95 -7.59 8.09
CA VAL A 8 0.85 -7.72 6.62
C VAL A 8 1.00 -6.36 5.93
N VAL A 9 0.45 -5.31 6.54
CA VAL A 9 0.60 -3.92 6.06
C VAL A 9 2.05 -3.47 6.19
N ASP A 10 2.70 -3.72 7.32
CA ASP A 10 4.11 -3.39 7.56
C ASP A 10 5.02 -4.09 6.56
N ALA A 11 4.78 -5.38 6.31
CA ALA A 11 5.53 -6.14 5.31
C ALA A 11 5.34 -5.60 3.89
N PHE A 12 4.13 -5.14 3.55
CA PHE A 12 3.87 -4.50 2.26
C PHE A 12 4.68 -3.21 2.13
N VAL A 13 4.59 -2.30 3.12
CA VAL A 13 5.37 -1.04 3.16
C VAL A 13 6.86 -1.31 2.98
N GLU A 14 7.40 -2.30 3.70
CA GLU A 14 8.80 -2.68 3.59
C GLU A 14 9.21 -3.10 2.17
N ILE A 15 8.38 -3.92 1.51
CA ILE A 15 8.62 -4.35 0.13
C ILE A 15 8.68 -3.14 -0.78
N VAL A 16 7.73 -2.22 -0.64
CA VAL A 16 7.64 -1.09 -1.56
C VAL A 16 8.79 -0.10 -1.38
N ARG A 17 9.27 0.12 -0.16
CA ARG A 17 10.47 0.94 0.07
C ARG A 17 11.76 0.28 -0.41
N LYS A 18 11.87 -1.05 -0.31
CA LYS A 18 13.07 -1.81 -0.69
C LYS A 18 13.19 -2.01 -2.20
N ASP A 19 12.07 -2.17 -2.88
CA ASP A 19 12.03 -2.44 -4.33
C ASP A 19 11.47 -1.24 -5.11
N THR A 20 12.35 -0.27 -5.37
CA THR A 20 12.02 0.89 -6.23
C THR A 20 11.84 0.52 -7.71
N GLY A 21 12.10 -0.74 -8.09
CA GLY A 21 11.85 -1.27 -9.43
C GLY A 21 10.50 -1.95 -9.57
N PHE A 22 9.72 -2.07 -8.49
CA PHE A 22 8.45 -2.76 -8.52
C PHE A 22 7.44 -1.99 -9.39
N PRO A 23 6.89 -2.59 -10.47
CA PRO A 23 6.01 -1.86 -11.38
C PRO A 23 4.74 -1.38 -10.66
N MET A 24 4.45 -0.08 -10.77
CA MET A 24 3.31 0.54 -10.09
C MET A 24 1.98 -0.16 -10.39
N ALA A 25 1.75 -0.58 -11.64
CA ALA A 25 0.56 -1.34 -12.02
C ALA A 25 0.40 -2.69 -11.27
N ARG A 26 1.51 -3.35 -10.91
CA ARG A 26 1.48 -4.57 -10.09
C ARG A 26 1.20 -4.25 -8.62
N MET A 27 1.66 -3.11 -8.14
CA MET A 27 1.40 -2.63 -6.79
C MET A 27 -0.07 -2.37 -6.57
N VAL A 28 -0.72 -1.71 -7.53
CA VAL A 28 -2.17 -1.48 -7.53
C VAL A 28 -2.93 -2.81 -7.49
N GLN A 29 -2.55 -3.81 -8.31
CA GLN A 29 -3.20 -5.13 -8.29
C GLN A 29 -3.10 -5.84 -6.93
N VAL A 30 -1.98 -5.69 -6.23
CA VAL A 30 -1.81 -6.25 -4.87
C VAL A 30 -2.72 -5.52 -3.88
N LEU A 31 -2.76 -4.18 -3.95
CA LEU A 31 -3.63 -3.36 -3.11
C LEU A 31 -5.11 -3.67 -3.33
N GLU A 32 -5.56 -3.81 -4.57
CA GLU A 32 -6.93 -4.20 -4.91
C GLU A 32 -7.28 -5.58 -4.34
N ALA A 33 -6.37 -6.55 -4.47
CA ALA A 33 -6.57 -7.89 -3.92
C ALA A 33 -6.67 -7.87 -2.39
N PHE A 34 -5.85 -7.05 -1.72
CA PHE A 34 -5.89 -6.89 -0.26
C PHE A 34 -7.18 -6.21 0.18
N ALA A 35 -7.55 -5.11 -0.47
CA ALA A 35 -8.78 -4.37 -0.20
C ALA A 35 -10.01 -5.29 -0.31
N LEU A 36 -10.07 -6.10 -1.38
CA LEU A 36 -11.14 -7.09 -1.57
C LEU A 36 -11.20 -8.13 -0.44
N LYS A 37 -10.06 -8.63 0.03
CA LYS A 37 -10.01 -9.64 1.11
C LYS A 37 -10.37 -9.07 2.47
N LEU A 38 -10.07 -7.79 2.68
CA LEU A 38 -10.37 -7.06 3.90
C LEU A 38 -11.78 -6.44 3.87
N GLY A 39 -12.48 -6.50 2.74
CA GLY A 39 -13.81 -5.91 2.58
C GLY A 39 -13.80 -4.38 2.67
N MET A 40 -12.70 -3.76 2.25
CA MET A 40 -12.46 -2.31 2.34
C MET A 40 -12.26 -1.70 0.96
N ASP A 41 -12.41 -0.38 0.88
CA ASP A 41 -12.12 0.36 -0.34
C ASP A 41 -10.60 0.45 -0.57
N VAL A 42 -10.17 0.37 -1.82
CA VAL A 42 -8.74 0.41 -2.15
C VAL A 42 -8.11 1.75 -1.79
N ARG A 43 -8.85 2.86 -1.86
CA ARG A 43 -8.35 4.19 -1.48
C ARG A 43 -8.16 4.29 0.03
N GLU A 44 -9.08 3.71 0.79
CA GLU A 44 -8.99 3.63 2.26
C GLU A 44 -7.76 2.80 2.67
N LEU A 45 -7.55 1.65 2.04
CA LEU A 45 -6.36 0.84 2.29
C LEU A 45 -5.06 1.57 1.92
N SER A 46 -5.03 2.24 0.77
CA SER A 46 -3.87 3.05 0.35
C SER A 46 -3.57 4.18 1.34
N HIS A 47 -4.61 4.80 1.90
CA HIS A 47 -4.43 5.82 2.93
C HIS A 47 -3.81 5.25 4.20
N ILE A 48 -4.33 4.12 4.70
CA ILE A 48 -3.78 3.41 5.88
C ILE A 48 -2.32 3.03 5.66
N ILE A 49 -1.98 2.52 4.47
CA ILE A 49 -0.61 2.15 4.11
C ILE A 49 0.30 3.38 4.09
N GLY A 50 -0.17 4.51 3.56
CA GLY A 50 0.58 5.77 3.54
C GLY A 50 0.82 6.33 4.94
N GLU A 51 -0.20 6.33 5.80
CA GLU A 51 -0.05 6.69 7.22
C GLU A 51 0.95 5.77 7.91
N ARG A 52 0.88 4.46 7.63
CA ARG A 52 1.77 3.48 8.23
C ARG A 52 3.22 3.61 7.76
N ASP A 53 3.46 3.93 6.49
CA ASP A 53 4.80 4.25 5.97
C ASP A 53 5.39 5.48 6.69
N ALA A 54 4.58 6.53 6.87
CA ALA A 54 5.00 7.72 7.60
C ALA A 54 5.32 7.42 9.08
N GLU A 55 4.52 6.57 9.74
CA GLU A 55 4.79 6.13 11.11
C GLU A 55 6.10 5.34 11.25
N LEU A 56 6.37 4.44 10.30
CA LEU A 56 7.55 3.56 10.35
C LEU A 56 8.85 4.28 9.97
N TYR A 57 8.80 5.25 9.06
CA TYR A 57 9.99 5.84 8.44
C TYR A 57 10.12 7.36 8.56
N GLY A 58 9.12 8.05 9.13
CA GLY A 58 9.21 9.46 9.54
C GLY A 58 9.09 10.50 8.41
N ASP A 59 8.90 10.07 7.16
CA ASP A 59 8.57 10.93 6.02
C ASP A 59 7.72 10.13 5.03
N GLY A 60 6.54 10.65 4.68
CA GLY A 60 5.52 10.00 3.83
C GLY A 60 5.92 9.92 2.36
N GLY A 61 7.10 9.34 2.10
CA GLY A 61 7.77 9.26 0.79
C GLY A 61 7.26 8.14 -0.11
N ALA A 62 6.16 7.51 0.26
CA ALA A 62 5.43 6.55 -0.54
C ALA A 62 4.52 7.27 -1.55
N GLU A 63 5.00 7.56 -2.76
CA GLU A 63 4.18 8.03 -3.91
C GLU A 63 3.08 7.02 -4.35
N TYR A 64 2.74 6.04 -3.50
CA TYR A 64 1.80 4.96 -3.80
C TYR A 64 0.35 5.43 -3.86
N ALA A 65 0.02 6.59 -3.26
CA ALA A 65 -1.35 7.06 -3.13
C ALA A 65 -1.81 7.96 -4.29
N GLU A 66 -0.96 8.82 -4.85
CA GLU A 66 -1.40 9.77 -5.88
C GLU A 66 -1.39 9.14 -7.29
N GLU A 67 -0.32 8.44 -7.69
CA GLU A 67 -0.24 7.83 -9.03
C GLU A 67 -1.21 6.65 -9.22
N ALA A 68 -1.48 5.86 -8.17
CA ALA A 68 -2.44 4.76 -8.21
C ALA A 68 -3.89 5.25 -8.44
N LEU A 69 -4.21 6.46 -7.98
CA LEU A 69 -5.55 7.05 -8.10
C LEU A 69 -5.72 7.86 -9.37
N GLU A 70 -4.64 8.43 -9.92
CA GLU A 70 -4.67 9.12 -11.22
C GLU A 70 -4.75 8.15 -12.40
N GLY A 71 -4.12 6.97 -12.33
CA GLY A 71 -4.21 5.94 -13.36
C GLY A 71 -5.56 5.22 -13.48
N ALA A 72 -6.47 5.40 -12.52
CA ALA A 72 -7.81 4.78 -12.50
C ALA A 72 -8.91 5.67 -13.11
N LYS A 73 -8.54 6.80 -13.76
CA LYS A 73 -9.48 7.74 -14.39
C LYS A 73 -9.66 7.55 -15.91
N ASP A 74 -9.01 6.57 -16.53
CA ASP A 74 -9.20 6.21 -17.94
C ASP A 74 -9.84 4.82 -18.11
#